data_AF-A0A1S1J680-F1
#
_entry.id   AF-A0A1S1J680-F1
#
_cell.length_a   1.000
_cell.length_b   1.000
_cell.length_c   1.000
_cell.angle_alpha   90.00
_cell.angle_beta   90.00
_cell.angle_gamma   90.00
#
_symmetry.space_group_name_H-M   'P 1'
#
loop_
_entity.id
_entity.type
_entity.pdbx_description
1 polymer ?
#
loop_
_entity_poly.entity_id
_entity_poly.type
_entity_poly.pdbx_seq_one_letter_code
_entity_poly.pdbx_strand_id
1 'polypeptide(L)'
;MNKLPLINGQQHSWSSIEVSIAGNIVTGITAVNYSDSVSKENHYGAGDMPVHRGRGKYEAKASITLYNYEVEAILAALPKGQRLQDINPFSIIVSYLDDSNEVITHTVRNCEFNSNSRGISQGDTKIAVSFDLICSHIEWN
;
A
#
# COMPACT_ATOMS: atom_id res chain seq x y z
N MET A 1 22.18 -17.46 -18.18
CA MET A 1 21.11 -18.25 -18.84
C MET A 1 20.74 -19.40 -17.93
N ASN A 2 19.61 -19.31 -17.24
CA ASN A 2 18.75 -20.46 -16.93
C ASN A 2 17.43 -19.90 -16.37
N LYS A 3 16.55 -19.51 -17.29
CA LYS A 3 15.13 -19.32 -16.98
C LYS A 3 14.57 -20.74 -16.82
N LEU A 4 14.41 -21.18 -15.58
CA LEU A 4 13.62 -22.37 -15.29
C LEU A 4 12.20 -22.13 -15.84
N PRO A 5 11.63 -23.05 -16.63
CA PRO A 5 10.27 -22.91 -17.11
C PRO A 5 9.30 -23.06 -15.92
N LEU A 6 8.47 -22.04 -15.71
CA LEU A 6 7.40 -22.04 -14.72
C LEU A 6 6.46 -23.22 -14.97
N ILE A 7 6.36 -24.15 -14.03
CA ILE A 7 5.38 -25.24 -14.09
C ILE A 7 3.99 -24.60 -13.94
N ASN A 8 3.11 -24.80 -14.92
CA ASN A 8 1.77 -24.21 -15.12
C ASN A 8 1.66 -22.76 -15.64
N GLY A 9 2.75 -22.08 -15.99
CA GLY A 9 2.68 -20.79 -16.71
C GLY A 9 1.91 -19.65 -16.02
N GLN A 10 1.52 -19.81 -14.74
CA GLN A 10 0.92 -18.76 -13.94
C GLN A 10 2.02 -17.97 -13.24
N GLN A 11 2.36 -16.84 -13.83
CA GLN A 11 3.15 -15.81 -13.15
C GLN A 11 2.28 -15.21 -12.03
N HIS A 12 2.77 -15.25 -10.79
CA HIS A 12 2.20 -14.67 -9.57
C HIS A 12 0.67 -14.56 -9.55
N SER A 13 0.02 -15.57 -8.97
CA SER A 13 -1.41 -15.49 -8.65
C SER A 13 -1.69 -14.18 -7.90
N TRP A 14 -2.70 -13.44 -8.36
CA TRP A 14 -3.17 -12.18 -7.76
C TRP A 14 -3.11 -12.28 -6.23
N SER A 15 -2.38 -11.35 -5.61
CA SER A 15 -2.20 -11.28 -4.18
C SER A 15 -3.57 -11.23 -3.50
N SER A 16 -3.76 -12.04 -2.46
CA SER A 16 -4.91 -11.86 -1.58
C SER A 16 -4.65 -10.61 -0.76
N ILE A 17 -5.21 -9.50 -1.24
CA ILE A 17 -5.19 -8.20 -0.57
C ILE A 17 -6.41 -8.15 0.34
N GLU A 18 -6.18 -8.17 1.64
CA GLU A 18 -7.23 -7.96 2.64
C GLU A 18 -7.06 -6.57 3.25
N VAL A 19 -8.05 -5.72 3.01
CA VAL A 19 -8.12 -4.39 3.61
C VAL A 19 -9.41 -4.31 4.40
N SER A 20 -9.28 -4.14 5.72
CA SER A 20 -10.40 -3.86 6.60
C SER A 20 -10.38 -2.38 6.96
N ILE A 21 -11.42 -1.65 6.55
CA ILE A 21 -11.60 -0.22 6.87
C ILE A 21 -12.89 -0.09 7.68
N ALA A 22 -12.79 0.48 8.88
CA ALA A 22 -13.93 0.72 9.77
C ALA A 22 -14.82 -0.52 10.04
N GLY A 23 -14.23 -1.73 10.04
CA GLY A 23 -14.95 -2.99 10.25
C GLY A 23 -15.55 -3.62 9.00
N ASN A 24 -15.37 -3.01 7.82
CA ASN A 24 -15.78 -3.57 6.53
C ASN A 24 -14.56 -4.06 5.75
N ILE A 25 -14.66 -5.28 5.21
CA ILE A 25 -13.68 -5.82 4.28
C ILE A 25 -13.94 -5.19 2.91
N VAL A 26 -12.96 -4.48 2.38
CA VAL A 26 -13.05 -3.81 1.08
C VAL A 26 -12.67 -4.79 -0.01
N THR A 27 -13.58 -5.00 -0.98
CA THR A 27 -13.39 -6.00 -2.05
C THR A 27 -13.02 -5.37 -3.38
N GLY A 28 -13.44 -4.13 -3.63
CA GLY A 28 -13.18 -3.39 -4.86
C GLY A 28 -11.84 -2.65 -4.89
N ILE A 29 -10.74 -3.34 -4.59
CA ILE A 29 -9.39 -2.78 -4.63
C ILE A 29 -8.78 -3.00 -6.01
N THR A 30 -8.41 -1.91 -6.68
CA THR A 30 -7.80 -1.97 -8.02
C THR A 30 -6.28 -2.01 -7.94
N ALA A 31 -5.68 -1.29 -7.00
CA ALA A 31 -4.24 -1.24 -6.81
C ALA A 31 -3.87 -0.87 -5.37
N VAL A 32 -2.78 -1.45 -4.86
CA VAL A 32 -2.14 -1.05 -3.60
C VAL A 32 -0.66 -0.87 -3.89
N ASN A 33 -0.15 0.34 -3.65
CA ASN A 33 1.26 0.68 -3.76
C ASN A 33 1.78 1.04 -2.37
N TYR A 34 2.91 0.47 -1.97
CA TYR A 34 3.58 0.81 -0.73
C TYR A 34 5.09 0.78 -0.91
N SER A 35 5.78 1.70 -0.23
CA SER A 35 7.23 1.82 -0.29
C SER A 35 7.76 2.39 1.02
N ASP A 36 8.89 1.89 1.49
CA ASP A 36 9.64 2.46 2.60
C ASP A 36 11.00 2.99 2.15
N SER A 37 11.47 4.02 2.84
CA SER A 37 12.79 4.61 2.61
C SER A 37 13.43 5.01 3.92
N VAL A 38 14.75 4.84 4.00
CA VAL A 38 15.56 5.30 5.14
C VAL A 38 16.63 6.20 4.58
N SER A 39 16.63 7.47 4.99
CA SER A 39 17.71 8.38 4.61
C SER A 39 19.03 7.88 5.20
N LYS A 40 20.06 7.77 4.37
CA LYS A 40 21.40 7.34 4.77
C LYS A 40 22.39 8.36 4.26
N GLU A 41 23.09 9.00 5.19
CA GLU A 41 24.13 9.97 4.87
C GLU A 41 25.50 9.34 5.12
N ASN A 42 26.39 9.46 4.14
CA ASN A 42 27.77 9.01 4.28
C ASN A 42 28.58 10.18 4.83
N HIS A 43 29.26 9.97 5.96
CA HIS A 43 30.17 10.94 6.53
C HIS A 43 31.61 10.55 6.18
N TYR A 44 32.33 11.48 5.57
CA TYR A 44 33.70 11.30 5.10
C TYR A 44 34.67 11.90 6.11
N GLY A 45 35.76 11.17 6.41
CA GLY A 45 36.85 11.63 7.26
C GLY A 45 37.99 12.23 6.43
N ALA A 46 39.22 12.21 6.96
CA ALA A 46 40.41 12.56 6.18
C ALA A 46 40.73 11.43 5.17
N GLY A 47 40.14 11.49 3.99
CA GLY A 47 40.32 10.56 2.87
C GLY A 47 39.08 10.48 1.96
N ASP A 48 39.22 9.86 0.78
CA ASP A 48 38.15 9.79 -0.23
C ASP A 48 37.07 8.74 0.07
N MET A 49 37.31 7.85 1.05
CA MET A 49 36.38 6.78 1.41
C MET A 49 35.49 7.19 2.61
N PRO A 50 34.19 6.85 2.59
CA PRO A 50 33.28 7.15 3.69
C PRO A 50 33.65 6.33 4.93
N VAL A 51 33.81 7.00 6.08
CA VAL A 51 34.27 6.38 7.33
C VAL A 51 33.10 5.82 8.15
N HIS A 52 31.95 6.48 8.12
CA HIS A 52 30.73 6.01 8.78
C HIS A 52 29.47 6.46 8.04
N ARG A 53 28.35 5.79 8.31
CA ARG A 53 27.04 6.15 7.74
C ARG A 53 26.10 6.56 8.86
N GLY A 54 25.55 7.77 8.78
CA GLY A 54 24.41 8.19 9.58
C GLY A 54 23.14 7.53 9.03
N ARG A 55 22.35 6.89 9.90
CA ARG A 55 20.98 6.48 9.57
C ARG A 55 20.04 7.59 10.01
N GLY A 56 19.36 8.19 9.05
CA GLY A 56 18.33 9.19 9.27
C GLY A 56 16.96 8.56 9.52
N LYS A 57 15.91 9.34 9.29
CA LYS A 57 14.52 8.95 9.57
C LYS A 57 14.02 7.90 8.59
N TYR A 58 13.16 7.01 9.09
CA TYR A 58 12.37 6.08 8.30
C TYR A 58 11.11 6.80 7.82
N GLU A 59 10.80 6.67 6.53
CA GLU A 59 9.59 7.20 5.91
C GLU A 59 8.91 6.10 5.11
N ALA A 60 7.64 5.82 5.41
CA ALA A 60 6.78 4.94 4.63
C ALA A 60 5.74 5.75 3.87
N LYS A 61 5.43 5.32 2.65
CA LYS A 61 4.38 5.88 1.80
C LYS A 61 3.51 4.74 1.29
N ALA A 62 2.20 4.97 1.29
CA ALA A 62 1.24 4.03 0.74
C ALA A 62 0.19 4.77 -0.09
N SER A 63 -0.36 4.10 -1.10
CA SER A 63 -1.42 4.60 -1.95
C SER A 63 -2.34 3.44 -2.30
N ILE A 64 -3.66 3.65 -2.21
CA ILE A 64 -4.68 2.65 -2.53
C ILE A 64 -5.63 3.19 -3.58
N THR A 65 -5.96 2.38 -4.57
CA THR A 65 -6.98 2.70 -5.57
C THR A 65 -8.20 1.82 -5.36
N LEU A 66 -9.35 2.46 -5.12
CA LEU A 66 -10.63 1.80 -4.87
C LEU A 66 -11.64 2.15 -5.98
N TYR A 67 -12.60 1.27 -6.22
CA TYR A 67 -13.76 1.62 -7.04
C TYR A 67 -14.70 2.59 -6.31
N ASN A 68 -15.34 3.51 -7.03
CA ASN A 68 -16.20 4.52 -6.42
C ASN A 68 -17.37 3.94 -5.60
N TYR A 69 -17.91 2.77 -5.98
CA TYR A 69 -18.98 2.13 -5.21
C TYR A 69 -18.51 1.68 -3.82
N GLU A 70 -17.25 1.24 -3.66
CA GLU A 70 -16.67 0.91 -2.35
C GLU A 70 -16.46 2.18 -1.52
N VAL A 71 -16.00 3.25 -2.15
CA VAL A 71 -15.81 4.54 -1.47
C VAL A 71 -17.15 5.06 -0.93
N GLU A 72 -18.23 4.93 -1.69
CA GLU A 72 -19.58 5.28 -1.25
C GLU A 72 -20.09 4.35 -0.15
N ALA A 73 -19.80 3.05 -0.20
CA ALA A 73 -20.13 2.10 0.85
C ALA A 73 -19.41 2.43 2.18
N ILE A 74 -18.11 2.78 2.11
CA ILE A 74 -17.33 3.22 3.27
C ILE A 74 -17.92 4.50 3.87
N LEU A 75 -18.22 5.50 3.02
CA LEU A 75 -18.87 6.74 3.47
C LEU A 75 -20.25 6.51 4.10
N ALA A 76 -21.03 5.57 3.57
CA ALA A 76 -22.35 5.22 4.11
C ALA A 76 -22.25 4.47 5.44
N ALA A 77 -21.17 3.71 5.66
CA ALA A 77 -20.90 3.03 6.93
C ALA A 77 -20.43 4.00 8.04
N LEU A 78 -19.93 5.18 7.66
CA LEU A 78 -19.48 6.16 8.63
C LEU A 78 -20.65 6.89 9.34
N PRO A 79 -20.48 7.23 10.62
CA PRO A 79 -21.39 8.13 11.33
C PRO A 79 -21.63 9.43 10.56
N LYS A 80 -22.88 9.93 10.60
CA LYS A 80 -23.28 11.16 9.91
C LYS A 80 -22.36 12.33 10.31
N GLY A 81 -21.75 12.96 9.32
CA GLY A 81 -20.86 14.12 9.49
C GLY A 81 -19.37 13.79 9.47
N GLN A 82 -18.99 12.52 9.47
CA GLN A 82 -17.59 12.11 9.33
C GLN A 82 -17.14 12.08 7.87
N ARG A 83 -15.87 12.41 7.67
CA ARG A 83 -15.16 12.35 6.39
C ARG A 83 -14.28 11.10 6.35
N LEU A 84 -13.79 10.76 5.16
CA LEU A 84 -12.80 9.67 4.99
C LEU A 84 -11.54 9.89 5.84
N GLN A 85 -11.17 11.15 6.10
CA GLN A 85 -10.03 11.53 6.94
C GLN A 85 -10.28 11.25 8.44
N ASP A 86 -11.54 11.15 8.87
CA ASP A 86 -11.88 10.90 10.27
C ASP A 86 -11.90 9.40 10.62
N ILE A 87 -11.61 8.54 9.64
CA ILE A 87 -11.54 7.09 9.83
C ILE A 87 -10.33 6.77 10.70
N ASN A 88 -10.54 5.95 11.74
CA ASN A 88 -9.46 5.45 12.57
C ASN A 88 -8.36 4.77 11.72
N PRO A 89 -7.08 4.92 12.11
CA PRO A 89 -5.99 4.28 11.39
C PRO A 89 -6.23 2.78 11.20
N PHE A 90 -6.12 2.30 9.98
CA PHE A 90 -6.34 0.90 9.61
C PHE A 90 -5.06 0.25 9.12
N SER A 91 -5.03 -1.07 9.02
CA SER A 91 -3.88 -1.80 8.47
C SER A 91 -4.27 -2.46 7.15
N ILE A 92 -3.34 -2.44 6.20
CA ILE A 92 -3.49 -3.10 4.90
C ILE A 92 -2.62 -4.35 4.91
N ILE A 93 -3.22 -5.52 4.73
CA ILE A 93 -2.52 -6.80 4.69
C ILE A 93 -2.49 -7.26 3.23
N VAL A 94 -1.29 -7.36 2.68
CA VAL A 94 -1.04 -7.84 1.32
C VAL A 94 -0.34 -9.18 1.43
N SER A 95 -1.03 -10.26 1.04
CA SER A 95 -0.47 -11.60 1.04
C SER A 95 -0.38 -12.16 -0.37
N TYR A 96 0.75 -12.74 -0.74
CA TYR A 96 0.95 -13.36 -2.05
C TYR A 96 1.85 -14.58 -1.95
N LEU A 97 1.79 -15.44 -2.98
CA LEU A 97 2.66 -16.60 -3.10
C LEU A 97 3.93 -16.21 -3.86
N ASP A 98 5.07 -16.55 -3.26
CA ASP A 98 6.38 -16.50 -3.93
C ASP A 98 6.53 -17.64 -4.96
N ASP A 99 7.52 -17.52 -5.84
CA ASP A 99 7.99 -18.56 -6.76
C ASP A 99 8.35 -19.87 -6.02
N SER A 100 8.64 -19.80 -4.72
CA SER A 100 8.91 -20.95 -3.84
C SER A 100 7.66 -21.58 -3.21
N ASN A 101 6.44 -21.13 -3.57
CA ASN A 101 5.15 -21.49 -2.94
C ASN A 101 5.04 -21.15 -1.43
N GLU A 102 5.88 -20.26 -0.92
CA GLU A 102 5.74 -19.71 0.43
C GLU A 102 4.81 -18.50 0.41
N VAL A 103 3.98 -18.35 1.47
CA VAL A 103 3.09 -17.20 1.61
C VAL A 103 3.88 -16.05 2.22
N ILE A 104 4.11 -15.01 1.41
CA ILE A 104 4.69 -13.74 1.87
C ILE A 104 3.53 -12.81 2.25
N THR A 105 3.63 -12.21 3.43
CA THR A 105 2.61 -11.29 3.98
C THR A 105 3.23 -9.96 4.39
N HIS A 106 2.93 -8.92 3.63
CA HIS A 106 3.29 -7.55 4.01
C HIS A 106 2.15 -6.88 4.73
N THR A 107 2.45 -6.21 5.85
CA THR A 107 1.47 -5.45 6.63
C THR A 107 1.85 -3.99 6.67
N VAL A 108 1.05 -3.12 6.04
CA VAL A 108 1.19 -1.66 6.13
C VAL A 108 0.36 -1.18 7.32
N ARG A 109 1.02 -0.71 8.38
CA ARG A 109 0.36 -0.36 9.65
C ARG A 109 0.02 1.13 9.77
N ASN A 110 -1.14 1.38 10.38
CA ASN A 110 -1.66 2.71 10.70
C ASN A 110 -1.80 3.61 9.47
N CYS A 111 -2.46 3.10 8.44
CA CYS A 111 -2.85 3.84 7.25
C CYS A 111 -3.99 4.81 7.58
N GLU A 112 -3.85 6.06 7.17
CA GLU A 112 -4.87 7.11 7.28
C GLU A 112 -5.05 7.82 5.94
N PHE A 113 -6.29 8.17 5.60
CA PHE A 113 -6.60 8.90 4.38
C PHE A 113 -6.17 10.36 4.51
N ASN A 114 -5.22 10.80 3.68
CA ASN A 114 -4.77 12.19 3.72
C ASN A 114 -5.68 13.12 2.90
N SER A 115 -6.15 12.66 1.75
CA SER A 115 -6.98 13.45 0.85
C SER A 115 -8.07 12.62 0.18
N ASN A 116 -9.12 13.29 -0.28
CA ASN A 116 -10.20 12.69 -1.06
C ASN A 116 -10.34 13.50 -2.36
N SER A 117 -9.55 13.14 -3.36
CA SER A 117 -9.68 13.69 -4.72
C SER A 117 -10.46 12.71 -5.59
N ARG A 118 -11.39 13.23 -6.40
CA ARG A 118 -12.16 12.41 -7.35
C ARG A 118 -12.00 13.00 -8.74
N GLY A 119 -11.46 12.21 -9.65
CA GLY A 119 -11.40 12.51 -11.08
C GLY A 119 -12.35 11.57 -11.82
N ILE A 120 -13.31 12.13 -12.54
CA ILE A 120 -14.22 11.36 -13.40
C ILE A 120 -14.06 11.92 -14.82
N SER A 121 -13.67 11.08 -15.77
CA SER A 121 -13.55 11.45 -17.17
C SER A 121 -14.69 10.87 -18.00
N GLN A 122 -15.14 11.61 -19.01
CA GLN A 122 -16.22 11.14 -19.89
C GLN A 122 -15.71 9.99 -20.78
N GLY A 123 -16.38 8.82 -20.69
CA GLY A 123 -15.99 7.61 -21.42
C GLY A 123 -15.44 6.49 -20.54
N ASP A 124 -15.21 6.75 -19.25
CA ASP A 124 -14.77 5.73 -18.30
C ASP A 124 -15.88 4.71 -18.03
N THR A 125 -15.64 3.44 -18.37
CA THR A 125 -16.53 2.32 -18.03
C THR A 125 -16.45 1.91 -16.55
N LYS A 126 -15.42 2.37 -15.83
CA LYS A 126 -15.19 2.10 -14.41
C LYS A 126 -14.61 3.35 -13.75
N ILE A 127 -15.19 3.77 -12.63
CA ILE A 127 -14.68 4.91 -11.87
C ILE A 127 -13.77 4.37 -10.76
N ALA A 128 -12.47 4.59 -10.93
CA ALA A 128 -11.45 4.27 -9.92
C ALA A 128 -10.98 5.57 -9.26
N VAL A 129 -10.84 5.55 -7.93
CA VAL A 129 -10.42 6.69 -7.12
C VAL A 129 -9.14 6.31 -6.39
N SER A 130 -8.09 7.10 -6.60
CA SER A 130 -6.79 6.91 -5.95
C SER A 130 -6.70 7.74 -4.68
N PHE A 131 -6.26 7.12 -3.59
CA PHE A 131 -6.08 7.75 -2.29
C PHE A 131 -4.63 7.61 -1.84
N ASP A 132 -4.02 8.74 -1.51
CA ASP A 132 -2.72 8.76 -0.85
C ASP A 132 -2.92 8.58 0.66
N LEU A 133 -2.20 7.59 1.19
CA LEU A 133 -2.26 7.19 2.59
C LEU A 133 -0.99 7.59 3.31
N ILE A 134 -1.16 8.14 4.51
CA ILE A 134 -0.06 8.27 5.47
C ILE A 134 -0.02 6.97 6.24
N CYS A 135 1.17 6.36 6.35
CA CYS A 135 1.38 5.13 7.10
C CYS A 135 2.60 5.27 8.00
N SER A 136 2.64 4.47 9.07
CA SER A 136 3.72 4.56 10.06
C SER A 136 4.94 3.73 9.66
N HIS A 137 4.73 2.45 9.36
CA HIS A 137 5.76 1.49 8.97
C HIS A 137 5.16 0.31 8.22
N ILE A 138 6.02 -0.39 7.50
CA ILE A 138 5.68 -1.57 6.71
C ILE A 138 6.41 -2.74 7.36
N GLU A 139 5.66 -3.76 7.74
CA GLU A 139 6.21 -5.04 8.18
C GLU A 139 6.29 -5.96 6.97
N TRP A 140 7.50 -6.39 6.65
CA TRP A 140 7.80 -7.32 5.57
C TRP A 140 7.96 -8.72 6.18
N ASN A 141 6.93 -9.57 6.11
CA ASN A 141 6.96 -10.96 6.60
C ASN A 141 6.71 -11.96 5.48
#